data_AF-A0A926CMZ4-F1
#
_entry.id   AF-A0A926CMZ4-F1
#
_cell.length_a   1.000
_cell.length_b   1.000
_cell.length_c   1.000
_cell.angle_alpha   90.00
_cell.angle_beta   90.00
_cell.angle_gamma   90.00
#
_symmetry.space_group_name_H-M   'P 1'
#
loop_
_entity.id
_entity.type
_entity.pdbx_description
1 polymer ?
#
loop_
_entity_poly.entity_id
_entity_poly.type
_entity_poly.pdbx_seq_one_letter_code
_entity_poly.pdbx_strand_id
1 'polypeptide(L)' 'GGKKQAQEVLSQSSFYSVNDLRLHFGLGAATTADLVIRWPNGATQNIAAFAADRIVTIREGTGIVSAAGPARKK' A
#
# COMPACT_ATOMS: atom_id res chain seq x y z
N GLY A 1 18.02 -1.21 -10.51
CA GLY A 1 16.71 -1.74 -10.09
C GLY A 1 16.91 -3.15 -9.58
N GLY A 2 16.19 -3.58 -8.53
CA GLY A 2 16.39 -4.91 -7.93
C GLY A 2 16.05 -5.01 -6.44
N LYS A 3 15.65 -3.90 -5.80
CA LYS A 3 15.19 -3.92 -4.41
C LYS A 3 13.76 -4.44 -4.35
N LYS A 4 13.55 -5.51 -3.58
CA LYS A 4 12.22 -5.99 -3.18
C LYS A 4 12.01 -5.61 -1.73
N GLN A 5 10.87 -5.01 -1.42
CA GLN A 5 10.47 -4.67 -0.07
C GLN A 5 9.11 -5.32 0.21
N ALA A 6 8.92 -5.82 1.42
CA ALA A 6 7.66 -6.39 1.88
C ALA A 6 7.33 -5.79 3.24
N GLN A 7 6.08 -5.37 3.41
CA GLN A 7 5.52 -4.92 4.68
C GLN A 7 4.13 -5.53 4.81
N GLU A 8 3.69 -5.72 6.05
CA GLU A 8 2.40 -6.31 6.37
C GLU A 8 1.57 -5.33 7.19
N VAL A 9 0.28 -5.27 6.93
CA VAL A 9 -0.67 -4.55 7.78
C VAL A 9 -1.03 -5.47 8.94
N LEU A 10 -0.54 -5.15 10.13
CA LEU A 10 -0.83 -5.90 11.34
C LEU A 10 -2.12 -5.40 12.00
N SER A 11 -2.97 -6.33 12.42
CA SER A 11 -4.05 -6.02 13.36
C SER A 11 -3.43 -5.57 14.69
N GLN A 12 -3.84 -4.40 15.14
CA GLN A 12 -3.31 -3.71 16.30
C GLN A 12 -3.31 -4.54 17.59
N SER A 13 -2.42 -4.19 18.52
CA SER A 13 -2.24 -4.85 19.82
C SER A 13 -2.55 -3.94 21.04
N SER A 14 -3.18 -2.77 20.87
CA SER A 14 -3.37 -1.78 21.95
C SER A 14 -4.83 -1.34 22.11
N PHE A 15 -5.28 -1.24 23.36
CA PHE A 15 -6.70 -1.11 23.74
C PHE A 15 -7.35 0.26 23.40
N TYR A 16 -6.58 1.29 23.00
CA TYR A 16 -7.09 2.64 22.67
C TYR A 16 -6.26 3.45 21.66
N SER A 17 -5.38 2.84 20.84
CA SER A 17 -4.47 3.63 19.98
C SER A 17 -4.35 3.04 18.59
N VAL A 18 -4.90 3.75 17.59
CA VAL A 18 -4.87 3.28 16.21
C VAL A 18 -3.58 3.65 15.47
N ASN A 19 -2.77 2.66 15.07
CA ASN A 19 -1.68 2.87 14.10
C ASN A 19 -2.26 3.12 12.69
N ASP A 20 -1.72 4.07 11.94
CA ASP A 20 -2.06 4.25 10.52
C ASP A 20 -1.69 2.96 9.77
N LEU A 21 -2.66 2.36 9.07
CA LEU A 21 -2.51 1.11 8.33
C LEU A 21 -1.72 1.28 7.02
N ARG A 22 -1.28 2.51 6.73
CA ARG A 22 -0.56 2.83 5.49
C ARG A 22 0.85 2.24 5.50
N LEU A 23 1.13 1.48 4.45
CA LEU A 23 2.47 0.96 4.17
C LEU A 23 3.28 1.97 3.36
N HIS A 24 4.53 2.17 3.75
CA HIS A 24 5.44 3.13 3.13
C HIS A 24 6.68 2.43 2.60
N PHE A 25 6.90 2.54 1.29
CA PHE A 25 8.03 1.94 0.60
C PHE A 25 8.96 3.02 0.05
N GLY A 26 10.21 3.02 0.50
CA GLY A 26 11.23 3.97 0.06
C GLY A 26 11.87 3.54 -1.27
N LEU A 27 11.35 4.05 -2.39
CA LEU A 27 11.79 3.66 -3.74
C LEU A 27 13.09 4.35 -4.22
N GLY A 28 13.57 5.36 -3.49
CA GLY A 28 14.76 6.13 -3.87
C GLY A 28 14.53 6.90 -5.17
N ALA A 29 15.45 6.80 -6.14
CA ALA A 29 15.36 7.49 -7.43
C ALA A 29 14.46 6.77 -8.47
N ALA A 30 13.82 5.66 -8.11
CA ALA A 30 12.95 4.93 -9.03
C ALA A 30 11.62 5.68 -9.23
N THR A 31 11.25 5.93 -10.48
CA THR A 31 10.00 6.62 -10.85
C THR A 31 8.80 5.69 -10.98
N THR A 32 9.04 4.38 -11.04
CA THR A 32 8.01 3.34 -11.12
C THR A 32 8.37 2.12 -10.28
N ALA A 33 7.36 1.39 -9.82
CA ALA A 33 7.52 0.11 -9.11
C ALA A 33 6.40 -0.88 -9.47
N ASP A 34 6.69 -2.17 -9.29
CA ASP A 34 5.67 -3.22 -9.34
C ASP A 34 5.20 -3.53 -7.92
N LEU A 35 3.88 -3.63 -7.73
CA LEU A 35 3.23 -3.90 -6.46
C LEU A 35 2.54 -5.26 -6.50
N VAL A 36 2.80 -6.08 -5.49
CA VAL A 36 2.12 -7.36 -5.26
C VAL A 36 1.47 -7.30 -3.88
N ILE A 37 0.16 -7.53 -3.83
CA ILE A 37 -0.64 -7.50 -2.61
C ILE A 37 -1.18 -8.90 -2.37
N ARG A 38 -0.93 -9.44 -1.18
CA ARG A 38 -1.50 -10.70 -0.72
C ARG A 38 -2.63 -10.38 0.25
N TRP A 39 -3.84 -10.76 -0.11
CA TRP A 39 -5.03 -10.50 0.67
C TRP A 39 -5.27 -11.61 1.70
N PRO A 40 -5.98 -11.32 2.81
CA PRO A 40 -6.27 -12.31 3.85
C PRO A 40 -7.07 -13.53 3.36
N ASN A 41 -7.86 -13.38 2.29
CA ASN A 41 -8.57 -14.50 1.66
C ASN A 41 -7.67 -15.41 0.80
N GLY A 42 -6.37 -15.15 0.74
CA GLY A 42 -5.40 -15.87 -0.08
C GLY A 42 -5.26 -15.36 -1.52
N ALA A 43 -6.09 -14.41 -1.95
CA ALA A 43 -5.97 -13.81 -3.27
C ALA A 43 -4.69 -12.98 -3.39
N THR A 44 -4.12 -12.97 -4.59
CA THR A 44 -2.96 -12.13 -4.92
C THR A 44 -3.34 -11.15 -6.01
N GLN A 45 -3.01 -9.88 -5.80
CA GLN A 45 -3.25 -8.81 -6.76
C GLN A 45 -1.94 -8.15 -7.17
N ASN A 46 -1.70 -8.07 -8.48
CA ASN A 46 -0.50 -7.50 -9.06
C ASN A 46 -0.83 -6.19 -9.79
N ILE A 47 -0.04 -5.16 -9.56
CA ILE A 47 -0.13 -3.87 -10.25
C ILE A 47 1.29 -3.54 -10.74
N ALA A 48 1.47 -3.54 -12.06
CA ALA A 48 2.78 -3.29 -12.67
C ALA A 48 2.98 -1.81 -13.01
N ALA A 49 4.24 -1.39 -13.10
CA ALA A 49 4.64 -0.05 -13.56
C ALA A 49 3.90 1.12 -12.87
N PHE A 50 3.61 0.97 -11.57
CA PHE A 50 2.94 1.98 -10.77
C PHE A 50 3.86 3.18 -10.55
N ALA A 51 3.33 4.39 -10.72
CA ALA A 51 4.10 5.62 -10.53
C ALA A 51 4.51 5.81 -9.06
N ALA A 52 5.81 6.06 -8.83
CA ALA A 52 6.35 6.37 -7.52
C ALA A 52 5.80 7.69 -6.95
N ASP A 53 6.09 7.97 -5.68
CA ASP A 53 5.73 9.21 -4.97
C ASP A 53 4.22 9.51 -4.97
N ARG A 54 3.42 8.47 -4.72
CA ARG A 54 1.96 8.55 -4.64
C ARG A 54 1.42 7.78 -3.43
N ILE A 55 0.30 8.26 -2.91
CA ILE A 55 -0.52 7.53 -1.93
C ILE A 55 -1.75 7.02 -2.66
N VAL A 56 -1.98 5.72 -2.61
CA VAL A 56 -3.16 5.08 -3.20
C VAL A 56 -3.93 4.28 -2.17
N THR A 57 -5.24 4.24 -2.35
CA THR A 57 -6.11 3.30 -1.65
C THR A 57 -6.43 2.16 -2.60
N ILE A 58 -6.17 0.94 -2.16
CA ILE A 58 -6.43 -0.27 -2.93
C ILE A 58 -7.49 -1.07 -2.20
N ARG A 59 -8.58 -1.35 -2.92
CA ARG A 59 -9.66 -2.19 -2.41
C ARG A 59 -9.52 -3.59 -3.00
N GLU A 60 -9.56 -4.57 -2.11
CA GLU A 60 -9.56 -5.99 -2.47
C GLU A 60 -10.59 -6.30 -3.56
N GLY A 61 -10.17 -7.06 -4.57
CA GLY A 61 -11.00 -7.45 -5.72
C GLY A 61 -11.36 -6.31 -6.69
N THR A 62 -11.06 -5.06 -6.35
CA THR A 62 -11.36 -3.89 -7.19
C THR A 62 -10.10 -3.22 -7.74
N GLY A 63 -9.02 -3.20 -6.97
CA GLY A 63 -7.80 -2.46 -7.30
C GLY A 63 -7.79 -1.03 -6.76
N ILE A 64 -7.11 -0.13 -7.45
CA ILE A 64 -6.92 1.25 -6.99
C ILE A 64 -8.26 1.98 -7.05
N VAL A 65 -8.79 2.37 -5.89
CA VAL A 65 -10.07 3.08 -5.76
C VAL A 65 -9.91 4.56 -5.47
N SER A 66 -8.73 4.99 -5.00
CA SER A 66 -8.37 6.41 -4.92
C SER A 66 -6.87 6.62 -5.10
N ALA A 67 -6.50 7.65 -5.86
CA ALA A 67 -5.11 8.12 -6.00
C ALA A 67 -4.83 9.41 -5.20
N ALA A 68 -5.85 9.94 -4.53
CA ALA A 68 -5.69 10.87 -3.43
C ALA A 68 -5.67 10.03 -2.15
N GLY A 69 -4.63 10.20 -1.32
CA GLY A 69 -4.62 9.65 0.03
C GLY A 69 -5.87 10.07 0.82
N PRO A 70 -6.15 9.46 1.98
CA PRO A 70 -7.32 9.83 2.78
C PRO A 70 -7.36 11.34 2.95
N ALA A 71 -8.47 11.95 2.53
CA ALA A 71 -8.64 13.39 2.62
C ALA A 71 -8.38 13.81 4.07
N ARG A 72 -7.35 14.62 4.28
CA ARG A 72 -7.05 15.23 5.58
C ARG A 72 -8.27 16.07 5.95
N LYS A 73 -9.19 15.53 6.73
CA LYS A 73 -10.24 16.34 7.35
C LYS A 73 -9.53 17.28 8.32
N LYS A 74 -9.74 18.59 8.12
CA LYS A 74 -9.36 19.63 9.07
C LYS A 74 -10.05 19.40 10.41
#